data_AF-A0A7W6ERH3-F1
#
_entry.id   AF-A0A7W6ERH3-F1
#
_cell.length_a   1.000
_cell.length_b   1.000
_cell.length_c   1.000
_cell.angle_alpha   90.00
_cell.angle_beta   90.00
_cell.angle_gamma   90.00
#
_symmetry.space_group_name_H-M   'P 1'
#
loop_
_entity.id
_entity.type
_entity.pdbx_description
1 polymer ?
#
loop_
_entity_poly.entity_id
_entity_poly.type
_entity_poly.pdbx_seq_one_letter_code
_entity_poly.pdbx_strand_id
1 'polypeptide(L)' 'MRSSDQPADEGVLPTPAEQKNYGITVIPLPNTIHNNMDDSANESQRKEIITYVLSFLKE' A
#
# COMPACT_ATOMS: atom_id res chain seq x y z
N MET A 1 0.82 19.21 -10.18
CA MET A 1 1.19 18.15 -9.23
C MET A 1 0.98 16.81 -9.92
N ARG A 2 1.83 15.80 -9.70
CA ARG A 2 1.62 14.45 -10.24
C ARG A 2 0.85 13.62 -9.22
N SER A 3 -0.07 12.78 -9.68
CA SER A 3 -0.88 11.90 -8.82
C SER A 3 -0.03 10.96 -7.95
N SER A 4 1.22 10.73 -8.32
CA SER A 4 2.15 9.85 -7.61
C SER A 4 2.66 10.38 -6.28
N ASP A 5 2.50 11.68 -6.01
CA ASP A 5 3.08 12.36 -4.86
C ASP A 5 2.01 12.82 -3.84
N GLN A 6 0.76 12.37 -4.01
CA GLN A 6 -0.35 12.78 -3.16
C GLN A 6 -0.84 11.60 -2.31
N PRO A 7 -1.20 11.85 -1.04
CA PRO A 7 -1.91 10.86 -0.23
C PRO A 7 -3.28 10.58 -0.83
N ALA A 8 -3.94 9.52 -0.36
CA ALA A 8 -5.34 9.29 -0.66
C ALA A 8 -6.18 10.48 -0.19
N ASP A 9 -7.20 10.85 -0.98
CA ASP A 9 -8.14 11.89 -0.59
C ASP A 9 -8.90 11.52 0.69
N GLU A 10 -9.38 12.53 1.39
CA GLU A 10 -10.17 12.34 2.61
C GLU A 10 -11.40 11.46 2.34
N GLY A 11 -11.60 10.44 3.18
CA GLY A 11 -12.72 9.51 3.05
C GLY A 11 -12.55 8.38 2.03
N VAL A 12 -11.42 8.31 1.31
CA VAL A 12 -11.14 7.20 0.36
C VAL A 12 -10.69 5.93 1.06
N LEU A 13 -9.87 6.04 2.11
CA LEU A 13 -9.39 4.87 2.85
C LEU A 13 -10.45 4.37 3.83
N PRO A 14 -10.59 3.04 4.01
CA PRO A 14 -11.49 2.46 5.00
C PRO A 14 -11.18 2.98 6.41
N THR A 15 -12.22 3.33 7.15
CA THR A 15 -12.12 3.73 8.55
C THR A 15 -11.60 2.58 9.42
N PRO A 16 -11.06 2.85 10.63
CA PRO A 16 -10.65 1.79 11.54
C PRO A 16 -11.77 0.80 11.90
N ALA A 17 -13.02 1.27 11.94
CA ALA A 17 -14.19 0.41 12.17
C ALA A 17 -14.44 -0.54 11.00
N GLU A 18 -14.38 -0.04 9.76
CA GLU A 18 -14.52 -0.87 8.55
C GLU A 18 -13.37 -1.87 8.42
N GLN A 19 -12.14 -1.44 8.71
CA GLN A 19 -10.97 -2.32 8.73
C GLN A 19 -11.18 -3.52 9.66
N LYS A 20 -11.64 -3.27 10.90
CA LYS A 20 -11.94 -4.33 11.85
C LYS A 20 -13.11 -5.22 11.40
N ASN A 21 -14.19 -4.62 10.91
CA ASN A 21 -15.42 -5.35 10.59
C ASN A 21 -15.29 -6.23 9.34
N TYR A 22 -14.45 -5.81 8.38
CA TYR A 22 -14.27 -6.50 7.10
C TYR A 22 -12.92 -7.21 6.96
N GLY A 23 -12.09 -7.20 8.01
CA GLY A 23 -10.76 -7.83 7.96
C GLY A 23 -9.82 -7.17 6.95
N ILE A 24 -9.92 -5.84 6.79
CA ILE A 24 -9.07 -5.07 5.87
C ILE A 24 -7.89 -4.50 6.65
N THR A 25 -6.69 -4.62 6.08
CA THR A 25 -5.47 -3.98 6.60
C THR A 25 -4.99 -2.94 5.60
N VAL A 26 -4.85 -1.69 6.05
CA VAL A 26 -4.28 -0.60 5.24
C VAL A 26 -2.81 -0.39 5.61
N ILE A 27 -1.91 -0.52 4.64
CA ILE A 27 -0.46 -0.42 4.83
C ILE A 27 0.08 0.72 3.97
N PRO A 28 0.65 1.79 4.56
CA PRO A 28 1.35 2.81 3.79
C PRO A 28 2.73 2.28 3.33
N LEU A 29 3.08 2.52 2.06
CA LEU A 29 4.37 2.15 1.49
C LEU A 29 5.32 3.37 1.45
N PRO A 30 6.23 3.53 2.43
CA PRO A 30 7.09 4.72 2.50
C PRO A 30 8.15 4.79 1.39
N ASN A 31 8.56 3.65 0.81
CA ASN A 31 9.62 3.62 -0.21
C ASN A 31 9.08 3.60 -1.64
N THR A 32 7.78 3.33 -1.81
CA THR A 32 7.18 3.02 -3.11
C THR A 32 6.09 4.03 -3.47
N ILE A 33 6.41 4.93 -4.40
CA ILE A 33 5.42 5.84 -5.01
C ILE A 33 4.55 5.11 -6.03
N HIS A 34 3.39 5.67 -6.37
CA HIS A 34 2.40 5.06 -7.26
C HIS A 34 2.98 4.51 -8.58
N ASN A 35 3.81 5.30 -9.27
CA ASN A 35 4.38 4.93 -10.58
C ASN A 35 5.44 3.82 -10.50
N ASN A 36 5.85 3.42 -9.29
CA ASN A 36 6.85 2.39 -9.05
C ASN A 36 6.23 1.14 -8.42
N MET A 37 4.91 0.97 -8.50
CA MET A 37 4.21 -0.23 -8.02
C MET A 37 4.18 -1.36 -9.06
N ASP A 38 4.82 -1.17 -10.22
CA ASP A 38 4.87 -2.09 -11.35
C ASP A 38 6.30 -2.51 -11.69
N ASP A 39 6.58 -2.81 -12.97
CA ASP A 39 7.92 -3.16 -13.45
C ASP A 39 8.96 -2.04 -13.32
N SER A 40 8.51 -0.81 -13.06
CA SER A 40 9.37 0.35 -12.76
C SER A 40 9.94 0.34 -11.34
N ALA A 41 9.51 -0.60 -10.48
CA ALA A 41 10.01 -0.74 -9.11
C ALA A 41 11.51 -1.07 -9.08
N ASN A 42 12.27 -0.36 -8.23
CA ASN A 42 13.63 -0.77 -7.87
C ASN A 42 13.61 -1.96 -6.89
N GLU A 43 14.78 -2.52 -6.59
CA GLU A 43 14.89 -3.69 -5.72
C GLU A 43 14.28 -3.50 -4.32
N SER A 44 14.49 -2.32 -3.72
CA SER A 44 13.95 -2.03 -2.37
C SER A 44 12.43 -1.91 -2.38
N GLN A 45 11.87 -1.25 -3.39
CA GLN A 45 10.43 -1.09 -3.59
C GLN A 45 9.76 -2.44 -3.82
N ARG A 46 10.35 -3.25 -4.70
CA ARG A 46 9.85 -4.61 -5.00
C ARG A 46 9.89 -5.50 -3.75
N LYS A 47 10.99 -5.43 -2.98
CA LYS A 47 11.11 -6.17 -1.72
C LYS A 47 10.07 -5.74 -0.69
N GLU A 48 9.80 -4.44 -0.56
CA GLU A 48 8.78 -3.90 0.34
C GLU A 48 7.40 -4.49 0.02
N ILE A 49 6.94 -4.40 -1.24
CA ILE A 49 5.64 -4.93 -1.66
C ILE A 49 5.56 -6.44 -1.42
N ILE A 50 6.56 -7.20 -1.89
CA ILE A 50 6.57 -8.67 -1.76
C ILE A 50 6.53 -9.09 -0.29
N THR A 51 7.22 -8.36 0.60
CA THR A 51 7.24 -8.67 2.03
C THR A 51 5.83 -8.61 2.62
N TYR A 52 5.05 -7.57 2.30
CA TYR A 52 3.67 -7.46 2.78
C TYR A 52 2.75 -8.52 2.19
N VAL A 53 2.85 -8.80 0.89
CA VAL A 53 2.04 -9.85 0.24
C VAL A 53 2.34 -11.23 0.85
N LEU A 54 3.60 -11.58 1.03
CA LEU A 54 3.99 -12.86 1.64
C LEU A 54 3.63 -12.94 3.13
N SER A 55 3.53 -11.82 3.82
CA SER A 55 3.07 -11.78 5.22
C SER A 55 1.57 -12.07 5.29
N PHE A 56 0.77 -11.44 4.43
CA PHE A 56 -0.67 -11.70 4.31
C PHE A 56 -0.98 -13.17 4.00
N LEU A 57 -0.20 -13.81 3.11
CA LEU A 57 -0.40 -15.23 2.77
C LEU A 57 -0.08 -16.22 3.90
N LYS A 58 0.49 -15.77 5.01
CA LYS A 58 0.84 -16.60 6.17
C LYS A 58 -0.09 -16.40 7.37
N GLU A 59 -1.01 -15.44 7.28
CA GLU A 59 -2.08 -15.23 8.26
C GLU A 59 -3.14 -16.33 8.17
#